data_AF-A0A5M3YRP6-F1
#
_entry.id   AF-A0A5M3YRP6-F1
#
_cell.length_a   1.000
_cell.length_b   1.000
_cell.length_c   1.000
_cell.angle_alpha   90.00
_cell.angle_beta   90.00
_cell.angle_gamma   90.00
#
_symmetry.space_group_name_H-M   'P 1'
#
loop_
_entity.id
_entity.type
_entity.pdbx_description
1 polymer ?
#
loop_
_entity_poly.entity_id
_entity_poly.type
_entity_poly.pdbx_seq_one_letter_code
_entity_poly.pdbx_strand_id
1 'polypeptide(L)'
;MAAAELPVLVSKIHRLGFQNQRAKKCIGLAQTWLAHPPTRGRRYRRLNYPRRADGRDVRPDECVTDDDPRVAWEIAHLPGVGDYSLDSWRIFCRDKLRGLAMDWKGTGSTDSDFMPEWKSVLPQDKELRAYLTWMWLKEGWVWDRHSGKLSRASEKTMRAARRGGVAFEENGHWILETSPVKKAANGMTWS
;
A
#
# COMPACT_ATOMS: atom_id res chain seq x y z
N MET A 1 -23.32 2.09 6.65
CA MET A 1 -22.53 3.35 6.63
C MET A 1 -23.22 4.44 5.83
N ALA A 2 -23.59 4.22 4.55
CA ALA A 2 -24.19 5.28 3.71
C ALA A 2 -25.51 5.88 4.24
N ALA A 3 -26.33 5.07 4.91
CA ALA A 3 -27.57 5.50 5.58
C ALA A 3 -27.39 5.82 7.08
N ALA A 4 -26.14 5.94 7.56
CA ALA A 4 -25.91 6.24 8.97
C ALA A 4 -26.22 7.71 9.29
N GLU A 5 -26.89 7.94 10.41
CA GLU A 5 -27.12 9.28 10.92
C GLU A 5 -25.83 9.87 11.50
N LEU A 6 -25.52 11.11 11.13
CA LEU A 6 -24.29 11.78 11.53
C LEU A 6 -24.10 11.83 13.06
N PRO A 7 -25.09 12.25 13.89
CA PRO A 7 -24.91 12.33 15.34
C PRO A 7 -24.60 10.96 15.97
N VAL A 8 -25.24 9.90 15.47
CA VAL A 8 -25.04 8.53 15.95
C VAL A 8 -23.61 8.05 15.66
N LEU A 9 -23.12 8.29 14.45
CA LEU A 9 -21.75 7.91 14.08
C LEU A 9 -20.71 8.72 14.88
N VAL A 10 -20.93 10.03 15.03
CA VAL A 10 -20.06 10.92 15.82
C VAL A 10 -19.93 10.43 17.26
N SER A 11 -21.06 10.05 17.89
CA SER A 11 -21.06 9.47 19.24
C SER A 11 -20.20 8.21 19.34
N LYS A 12 -20.34 7.29 18.39
CA LYS A 12 -19.57 6.03 18.35
C LYS A 12 -18.06 6.23 18.21
N ILE A 13 -17.62 7.26 17.47
CA ILE A 13 -16.20 7.49 17.19
C ILE A 13 -15.60 8.65 18.00
N HIS A 14 -16.33 9.16 19.00
CA HIS A 14 -15.96 10.36 19.75
C HIS A 14 -14.52 10.31 20.29
N ARG A 15 -14.08 9.14 20.78
CA ARG A 15 -12.75 8.96 21.38
C ARG A 15 -11.59 8.98 20.37
N LEU A 16 -11.87 8.96 19.06
CA LEU A 16 -10.83 8.94 18.01
C LEU A 16 -10.37 10.35 17.58
N GLY A 17 -11.06 11.41 18.04
CA GLY A 17 -10.81 12.79 17.64
C GLY A 17 -11.22 13.11 16.20
N PHE A 18 -11.44 14.38 15.89
CA PHE A 18 -11.97 14.86 14.60
C PHE A 18 -13.27 14.16 14.16
N GLN A 19 -14.06 13.70 15.13
CA GLN A 19 -15.23 12.84 14.97
C GLN A 19 -16.25 13.40 13.98
N ASN A 20 -16.53 14.71 14.03
CA ASN A 20 -17.45 15.36 13.09
C ASN A 20 -16.97 15.25 11.64
N GLN A 21 -15.68 15.55 11.39
CA GLN A 21 -15.13 15.51 10.04
C GLN A 21 -14.95 14.07 9.55
N ARG A 22 -14.51 13.15 10.42
CA ARG A 22 -14.38 11.72 10.10
C ARG A 22 -15.74 11.12 9.76
N ALA A 23 -16.77 11.36 10.56
CA ALA A 23 -18.11 10.84 10.33
C ALA A 23 -18.70 11.35 9.01
N LYS A 24 -18.59 12.66 8.72
CA LYS A 24 -19.01 13.23 7.42
C LYS A 24 -18.29 12.58 6.24
N LYS A 25 -16.97 12.40 6.34
CA LYS A 25 -16.17 11.72 5.29
C LYS A 25 -16.58 10.26 5.10
N CYS A 26 -16.76 9.50 6.19
CA CYS A 26 -17.18 8.10 6.11
C CYS A 26 -18.56 7.94 5.45
N ILE A 27 -19.52 8.79 5.82
CA ILE A 27 -20.86 8.77 5.22
C ILE A 27 -20.78 9.16 3.74
N GLY A 28 -20.13 10.28 3.42
CA GLY A 28 -20.00 10.74 2.03
C GLY A 28 -19.25 9.77 1.13
N LEU A 29 -18.19 9.13 1.64
CA LEU A 29 -17.47 8.08 0.93
C LEU A 29 -18.38 6.90 0.66
N ALA A 30 -19.12 6.42 1.66
CA ALA A 30 -20.04 5.29 1.48
C ALA A 30 -21.18 5.60 0.50
N GLN A 31 -21.74 6.81 0.54
CA GLN A 31 -22.76 7.26 -0.40
C GLN A 31 -22.20 7.31 -1.84
N THR A 32 -21.03 7.92 -2.01
CA THR A 32 -20.37 8.02 -3.33
C THR A 32 -19.99 6.64 -3.86
N TRP A 33 -19.51 5.74 -3.00
CA TRP A 33 -19.19 4.37 -3.38
C TRP A 33 -20.41 3.60 -3.89
N LEU A 34 -21.57 3.76 -3.25
CA LEU A 34 -22.80 3.10 -3.70
C LEU A 34 -23.32 3.70 -5.02
N ALA A 35 -23.28 5.02 -5.18
CA ALA A 35 -23.75 5.69 -6.39
C ALA A 35 -22.80 5.49 -7.58
N HIS A 36 -21.50 5.51 -7.34
CA HIS A 36 -20.44 5.46 -8.34
C HIS A 36 -19.32 4.53 -7.85
N PRO A 37 -19.53 3.21 -7.83
CA PRO A 37 -18.52 2.27 -7.36
C PRO A 37 -17.27 2.29 -8.24
N PRO A 38 -16.08 2.02 -7.67
CA PRO A 38 -14.88 1.78 -8.46
C PRO A 38 -15.15 0.65 -9.47
N THR A 39 -14.91 0.92 -10.73
CA THR A 39 -15.31 0.05 -11.84
C THR A 39 -14.12 -0.14 -12.76
N ARG A 40 -13.92 -1.36 -13.26
CA ARG A 40 -12.90 -1.66 -14.26
C ARG A 40 -13.04 -0.74 -15.47
N GLY A 41 -11.92 -0.23 -16.00
CA GLY A 41 -11.93 0.66 -17.16
C GLY A 41 -12.40 2.09 -16.85
N ARG A 42 -12.57 2.47 -15.58
CA ARG A 42 -12.96 3.83 -15.18
C ARG A 42 -11.98 4.39 -14.17
N ARG A 43 -11.21 5.38 -14.61
CA ARG A 43 -10.21 6.07 -13.78
C ARG A 43 -10.52 7.57 -13.75
N TYR A 44 -10.21 8.19 -12.62
CA TYR A 44 -10.50 9.59 -12.35
C TYR A 44 -9.26 10.34 -11.92
N ARG A 45 -9.31 11.66 -12.09
CA ARG A 45 -8.19 12.55 -11.82
C ARG A 45 -7.78 12.58 -10.35
N ARG A 46 -6.47 12.48 -10.10
CA ARG A 46 -5.83 12.93 -8.86
C ARG A 46 -4.65 13.83 -9.20
N LEU A 47 -4.67 15.07 -8.73
CA LEU A 47 -3.59 16.02 -8.98
C LEU A 47 -2.35 15.69 -8.15
N ASN A 48 -1.18 15.75 -8.80
CA ASN A 48 0.14 15.57 -8.20
C ASN A 48 0.35 14.20 -7.53
N TYR A 49 -0.27 13.15 -8.07
CA TYR A 49 -0.08 11.78 -7.61
C TYR A 49 0.02 10.79 -8.79
N PRO A 50 1.00 9.86 -8.76
CA PRO A 50 1.96 9.63 -7.68
C PRO A 50 3.14 10.61 -7.73
N ARG A 51 3.32 11.33 -8.84
CA ARG A 51 4.35 12.36 -8.98
C ARG A 51 3.74 13.75 -9.13
N ARG A 52 4.56 14.76 -8.87
CA ARG A 52 4.20 16.16 -9.12
C ARG A 52 3.81 16.32 -10.60
N ALA A 53 2.76 17.10 -10.85
CA ALA A 53 2.16 17.36 -12.16
C ALA A 53 1.30 16.24 -12.79
N ASP A 54 1.31 15.01 -12.25
CA ASP A 54 0.38 13.97 -12.69
C ASP A 54 -1.09 14.41 -12.53
N GLY A 55 -1.94 13.99 -13.46
CA GLY A 55 -3.38 14.25 -13.48
C GLY A 55 -3.78 15.68 -13.89
N ARG A 56 -2.84 16.56 -14.27
CA ARG A 56 -3.16 17.92 -14.75
C ARG A 56 -3.81 17.95 -16.13
N ASP A 57 -3.56 16.91 -16.91
CA ASP A 57 -4.02 16.63 -18.26
C ASP A 57 -5.35 15.85 -18.31
N VAL A 58 -5.97 15.62 -17.15
CA VAL A 58 -7.32 15.06 -17.00
C VAL A 58 -8.23 16.15 -16.44
N ARG A 59 -9.45 16.27 -16.97
CA ARG A 59 -10.44 17.24 -16.48
C ARG A 59 -11.11 16.72 -15.19
N PRO A 60 -11.69 17.59 -14.34
CA PRO A 60 -12.30 17.17 -13.07
C PRO A 60 -13.36 16.06 -13.21
N ASP A 61 -14.22 16.17 -14.23
CA ASP A 61 -15.36 15.26 -14.46
C ASP A 61 -15.08 14.24 -15.58
N GLU A 62 -13.84 14.18 -16.05
CA GLU A 62 -13.42 13.25 -17.09
C GLU A 62 -13.15 11.87 -16.49
N CYS A 63 -13.70 10.85 -17.14
CA CYS A 63 -13.42 9.46 -16.84
C CYS A 63 -12.53 8.91 -17.96
N VAL A 64 -11.33 8.44 -17.60
CA VAL A 64 -10.38 7.86 -18.56
C VAL A 64 -10.41 6.33 -18.47
N THR A 65 -10.23 5.69 -19.61
CA THR A 65 -10.27 4.23 -19.76
C THR A 65 -8.92 3.59 -19.41
N ASP A 66 -8.83 2.26 -19.37
CA ASP A 66 -7.60 1.55 -18.98
C ASP A 66 -6.47 1.64 -20.03
N ASP A 67 -6.82 1.87 -21.30
CA ASP A 67 -5.91 2.05 -22.44
C ASP A 67 -5.35 3.47 -22.56
N ASP A 68 -5.96 4.45 -21.87
CA ASP A 68 -5.48 5.81 -21.85
C ASP A 68 -4.14 5.92 -21.10
N PRO A 69 -3.08 6.52 -21.69
CA PRO A 69 -1.76 6.59 -21.05
C PRO A 69 -1.71 7.57 -19.86
N ARG A 70 -2.71 8.45 -19.70
CA ARG A 70 -2.73 9.47 -18.66
C ARG A 70 -2.89 8.88 -17.27
N VAL A 71 -2.30 9.56 -16.30
CA VAL A 71 -2.30 9.11 -14.90
C VAL A 71 -3.61 9.46 -14.20
N ALA A 72 -4.37 8.43 -13.87
CA ALA A 72 -5.67 8.51 -13.20
C ALA A 72 -5.96 7.22 -12.42
N TRP A 73 -6.92 7.26 -11.50
CA TRP A 73 -7.13 6.20 -10.50
C TRP A 73 -8.60 5.87 -10.28
N GLU A 74 -8.89 4.59 -10.02
CA GLU A 74 -10.25 4.04 -10.00
C GLU A 74 -11.09 4.51 -8.80
N ILE A 75 -10.43 5.03 -7.76
CA ILE A 75 -11.05 5.53 -6.52
C ILE A 75 -10.86 7.04 -6.29
N ALA A 76 -10.22 7.77 -7.21
CA ALA A 76 -9.86 9.17 -6.97
C ALA A 76 -11.07 10.12 -6.87
N HIS A 77 -12.22 9.73 -7.42
CA HIS A 77 -13.48 10.47 -7.29
C HIS A 77 -14.12 10.35 -5.91
N LEU A 78 -13.69 9.40 -5.08
CA LEU A 78 -14.28 9.19 -3.76
C LEU A 78 -13.81 10.29 -2.77
N PRO A 79 -14.74 10.86 -1.97
CA PRO A 79 -14.39 11.92 -1.04
C PRO A 79 -13.48 11.39 0.07
N GLY A 80 -12.45 12.17 0.39
CA GLY A 80 -11.49 11.82 1.45
C GLY A 80 -10.40 10.84 1.02
N VAL A 81 -10.36 10.41 -0.25
CA VAL A 81 -9.23 9.64 -0.79
C VAL A 81 -8.01 10.54 -0.91
N GLY A 82 -6.94 10.13 -0.24
CA GLY A 82 -5.62 10.74 -0.31
C GLY A 82 -4.57 9.76 -0.78
N ASP A 83 -3.31 10.18 -0.78
CA ASP A 83 -2.18 9.42 -1.31
C ASP A 83 -2.03 8.07 -0.59
N TYR A 84 -2.18 8.04 0.73
CA TYR A 84 -2.24 6.79 1.52
C TYR A 84 -3.32 5.82 1.02
N SER A 85 -4.53 6.33 0.75
CA SER A 85 -5.64 5.50 0.27
C SER A 85 -5.38 4.99 -1.15
N LEU A 86 -4.77 5.80 -2.00
CA LEU A 86 -4.40 5.43 -3.36
C LEU A 86 -3.26 4.40 -3.38
N ASP A 87 -2.23 4.57 -2.55
CA ASP A 87 -1.17 3.58 -2.39
C ASP A 87 -1.75 2.26 -1.87
N SER A 88 -2.63 2.31 -0.86
CA SER A 88 -3.32 1.11 -0.35
C SER A 88 -4.14 0.43 -1.44
N TRP A 89 -4.88 1.20 -2.24
CA TRP A 89 -5.66 0.67 -3.36
C TRP A 89 -4.80 0.01 -4.43
N ARG A 90 -3.71 0.68 -4.82
CA ARG A 90 -2.72 0.16 -5.78
C ARG A 90 -2.09 -1.13 -5.29
N ILE A 91 -1.73 -1.20 -4.01
CA ILE A 91 -1.10 -2.39 -3.42
C ILE A 91 -2.08 -3.56 -3.33
N PHE A 92 -3.34 -3.34 -2.93
CA PHE A 92 -4.20 -4.44 -2.48
C PHE A 92 -5.41 -4.75 -3.37
N CYS A 93 -5.84 -3.81 -4.23
CA CYS A 93 -7.13 -3.89 -4.89
C CYS A 93 -7.05 -3.76 -6.41
N ARG A 94 -6.12 -2.94 -6.93
CA ARG A 94 -6.12 -2.49 -8.32
C ARG A 94 -6.08 -3.64 -9.33
N ASP A 95 -5.14 -4.56 -9.19
CA ASP A 95 -4.96 -5.66 -10.15
C ASP A 95 -6.19 -6.57 -10.25
N LYS A 96 -6.82 -6.83 -9.09
CA LYS A 96 -8.06 -7.60 -9.04
C LYS A 96 -9.23 -6.86 -9.67
N LEU A 97 -9.40 -5.56 -9.40
CA LEU A 97 -10.45 -4.75 -10.04
C LEU A 97 -10.28 -4.76 -11.56
N ARG A 98 -9.04 -4.60 -12.04
CA ARG A 98 -8.72 -4.56 -13.47
C ARG A 98 -8.78 -5.93 -14.15
N GLY A 99 -9.00 -7.01 -13.39
CA GLY A 99 -9.03 -8.37 -13.90
C GLY A 99 -7.69 -8.82 -14.49
N LEU A 100 -6.58 -8.24 -14.02
CA LEU A 100 -5.22 -8.59 -14.46
C LEU A 100 -4.63 -9.76 -13.65
N ALA A 101 -5.15 -9.95 -12.42
CA ALA A 101 -4.81 -11.06 -11.54
C ALA A 101 -5.98 -11.39 -10.60
N MET A 102 -5.98 -12.59 -10.01
CA MET A 102 -6.99 -13.03 -9.04
C MET A 102 -6.81 -12.37 -7.67
N ASP A 103 -5.58 -11.98 -7.35
CA ASP A 103 -5.21 -11.28 -6.13
C ASP A 103 -4.16 -10.20 -6.43
N TRP A 104 -3.78 -9.47 -5.40
CA TRP A 104 -2.79 -8.41 -5.51
C TRP A 104 -1.34 -8.91 -5.63
N LYS A 105 -1.07 -10.21 -5.42
CA LYS A 105 0.27 -10.78 -5.60
C LYS A 105 0.55 -11.14 -7.06
N GLY A 106 -0.45 -11.07 -7.93
CA GLY A 106 -0.37 -11.46 -9.33
C GLY A 106 -0.78 -12.90 -9.62
N THR A 107 -1.36 -13.59 -8.65
CA THR A 107 -1.78 -15.00 -8.84
C THR A 107 -2.80 -15.09 -9.97
N GLY A 108 -2.61 -16.05 -10.87
CA GLY A 108 -3.55 -16.34 -11.96
C GLY A 108 -3.55 -15.31 -13.09
N SER A 109 -2.54 -14.44 -13.19
CA SER A 109 -2.34 -13.64 -14.39
C SER A 109 -1.97 -14.55 -15.57
N THR A 110 -2.55 -14.28 -16.74
CA THR A 110 -2.26 -15.00 -17.99
C THR A 110 -1.16 -14.36 -18.81
N ASP A 111 -0.78 -13.13 -18.47
CA ASP A 111 0.27 -12.39 -19.14
C ASP A 111 1.62 -12.69 -18.48
N SER A 112 2.57 -13.21 -19.26
CA SER A 112 3.90 -13.60 -18.78
C SER A 112 4.74 -12.41 -18.33
N ASP A 113 4.47 -11.22 -18.87
CA ASP A 113 5.18 -9.99 -18.57
C ASP A 113 4.46 -9.16 -17.49
N PHE A 114 3.36 -9.68 -16.94
CA PHE A 114 2.60 -9.02 -15.90
C PHE A 114 3.42 -8.83 -14.63
N MET A 115 3.54 -7.56 -14.21
CA MET A 115 4.10 -7.19 -12.92
C MET A 115 2.98 -6.68 -12.00
N PRO A 116 2.80 -7.28 -10.81
CA PRO A 116 1.83 -6.79 -9.84
C PRO A 116 2.05 -5.33 -9.48
N GLU A 117 0.97 -4.56 -9.37
CA GLU A 117 1.01 -3.11 -9.17
C GLU A 117 1.83 -2.72 -7.94
N TRP A 118 1.73 -3.50 -6.85
CA TRP A 118 2.43 -3.24 -5.59
C TRP A 118 3.95 -3.08 -5.76
N LYS A 119 4.55 -3.72 -6.77
CA LYS A 119 5.99 -3.64 -7.06
C LYS A 119 6.42 -2.25 -7.56
N SER A 120 5.47 -1.44 -8.04
CA SER A 120 5.71 -0.08 -8.54
C SER A 120 5.37 1.03 -7.53
N VAL A 121 4.81 0.68 -6.38
CA VAL A 121 4.31 1.67 -5.40
C VAL A 121 5.45 2.13 -4.49
N LEU A 122 5.58 3.45 -4.33
CA LEU A 122 6.55 4.11 -3.45
C LEU A 122 5.80 4.93 -2.39
N PRO A 123 5.21 4.29 -1.36
CA PRO A 123 4.35 4.98 -0.41
C PRO A 123 5.14 5.90 0.51
N GLN A 124 4.51 6.98 0.95
CA GLN A 124 5.07 7.84 2.01
C GLN A 124 4.70 7.36 3.42
N ASP A 125 3.59 6.63 3.54
CA ASP A 125 3.11 6.11 4.81
C ASP A 125 4.07 5.08 5.43
N LYS A 126 4.30 5.18 6.73
CA LYS A 126 5.28 4.36 7.46
C LYS A 126 4.90 2.88 7.50
N GLU A 127 3.61 2.58 7.64
CA GLU A 127 3.14 1.20 7.74
C GLU A 127 3.16 0.54 6.36
N LEU A 128 2.75 1.26 5.30
CA LEU A 128 2.88 0.75 3.93
C LEU A 128 4.34 0.54 3.53
N ARG A 129 5.26 1.41 3.97
CA ARG A 129 6.71 1.22 3.76
C ARG A 129 7.23 -0.02 4.45
N ALA A 130 6.88 -0.22 5.72
CA ALA A 130 7.26 -1.43 6.47
C ALA A 130 6.72 -2.68 5.78
N TYR A 131 5.45 -2.64 5.37
CA TYR A 131 4.80 -3.73 4.65
C TYR A 131 5.50 -4.08 3.34
N LEU A 132 5.77 -3.11 2.46
CA LEU A 132 6.44 -3.35 1.18
C LEU A 132 7.90 -3.79 1.36
N THR A 133 8.60 -3.27 2.37
CA THR A 133 9.95 -3.74 2.71
C THR A 133 9.94 -5.23 3.05
N TRP A 134 9.00 -5.66 3.88
CA TRP A 134 8.83 -7.08 4.20
C TRP A 134 8.43 -7.92 2.98
N MET A 135 7.56 -7.38 2.10
CA MET A 135 7.17 -8.05 0.86
C MET A 135 8.37 -8.31 -0.07
N TRP A 136 9.17 -7.28 -0.34
CA TRP A 136 10.38 -7.41 -1.15
C TRP A 136 11.40 -8.36 -0.51
N LEU A 137 11.53 -8.34 0.81
CA LEU A 137 12.43 -9.23 1.52
C LEU A 137 12.03 -10.71 1.38
N LYS A 138 10.73 -11.02 1.35
CA LYS A 138 10.26 -12.39 1.06
C LYS A 138 10.66 -12.87 -0.34
N GLU A 139 10.78 -11.94 -1.30
CA GLU A 139 11.31 -12.23 -2.64
C GLU A 139 12.86 -12.23 -2.69
N GLY A 140 13.52 -12.00 -1.55
CA GLY A 140 14.99 -12.01 -1.44
C GLY A 140 15.65 -10.70 -1.84
N TRP A 141 14.94 -9.57 -1.72
CA TRP A 141 15.42 -8.24 -2.07
C TRP A 141 15.42 -7.29 -0.88
N VAL A 142 16.46 -6.47 -0.79
CA VAL A 142 16.47 -5.24 -0.01
C VAL A 142 16.00 -4.13 -0.93
N TRP A 143 14.89 -3.50 -0.56
CA TRP A 143 14.21 -2.47 -1.34
C TRP A 143 14.46 -1.07 -0.77
N ASP A 144 14.84 -0.15 -1.64
CA ASP A 144 14.95 1.27 -1.32
C ASP A 144 13.60 1.96 -1.51
N ARG A 145 12.99 2.42 -0.43
CA ARG A 145 11.64 3.01 -0.43
C ARG A 145 11.51 4.35 -1.17
N HIS A 146 12.63 5.04 -1.41
CA HIS A 146 12.64 6.37 -2.01
C HIS A 146 12.78 6.30 -3.54
N SER A 147 13.64 5.39 -4.00
CA SER A 147 13.97 5.20 -5.41
C SER A 147 13.32 3.98 -6.05
N GLY A 148 12.85 3.02 -5.25
CA GLY A 148 12.37 1.72 -5.70
C GLY A 148 13.48 0.72 -6.04
N LYS A 149 14.76 1.09 -5.88
CA LYS A 149 15.90 0.25 -6.26
C LYS A 149 15.94 -1.04 -5.43
N LEU A 150 16.23 -2.15 -6.11
CA LEU A 150 16.39 -3.46 -5.48
C LEU A 150 17.87 -3.85 -5.42
N SER A 151 18.27 -4.44 -4.31
CA SER A 151 19.57 -5.08 -4.14
C SER A 151 19.39 -6.45 -3.50
N ARG A 152 20.27 -7.40 -3.84
CA ARG A 152 20.11 -8.78 -3.37
C ARG A 152 20.27 -8.84 -1.85
N ALA A 153 19.31 -9.45 -1.15
CA ALA A 153 19.41 -9.63 0.29
C ALA A 153 20.53 -10.62 0.63
N SER A 154 21.40 -10.25 1.58
CA SER A 154 22.45 -11.14 2.08
C SER A 154 21.85 -12.35 2.79
N GLU A 155 22.57 -13.47 2.85
CA GLU A 155 22.12 -14.63 3.62
C GLU A 155 21.86 -14.31 5.10
N LYS A 156 22.68 -13.41 5.68
CA LYS A 156 22.50 -12.95 7.06
C LYS A 156 21.14 -12.27 7.23
N THR A 157 20.80 -11.37 6.31
CA THR A 157 19.51 -10.66 6.28
C THR A 157 18.34 -11.63 6.13
N MET A 158 18.46 -12.60 5.22
CA MET A 158 17.42 -13.63 5.00
C MET A 158 17.25 -14.54 6.22
N ARG A 159 18.34 -14.90 6.91
CA ARG A 159 18.28 -15.67 8.16
C ARG A 159 17.60 -14.89 9.30
N ALA A 160 17.87 -13.59 9.41
CA ALA A 160 17.24 -12.72 10.40
C ALA A 160 15.71 -12.61 10.17
N ALA A 161 15.31 -12.41 8.91
CA ALA A 161 13.91 -12.33 8.52
C ALA A 161 13.11 -13.59 8.86
N ARG A 162 13.69 -14.78 8.59
CA ARG A 162 13.07 -16.08 8.90
C ARG A 162 12.88 -16.35 10.39
N ARG A 163 13.69 -15.71 11.25
CA ARG A 163 13.66 -15.89 12.70
C ARG A 163 12.72 -14.90 13.41
N GLY A 164 11.98 -14.07 12.67
CA GLY A 164 11.09 -13.07 13.26
C GLY A 164 11.84 -11.94 13.98
N GLY A 165 13.05 -11.60 13.51
CA GLY A 165 13.81 -10.47 14.07
C GLY A 165 13.00 -9.17 14.04
N VAL A 166 13.17 -8.34 15.07
CA VAL A 166 12.48 -7.04 15.17
C VAL A 166 13.10 -6.11 14.13
N ALA A 167 12.29 -5.63 13.19
CA ALA A 167 12.72 -4.59 12.26
C ALA A 167 12.49 -3.23 12.94
N PHE A 168 13.54 -2.42 13.06
CA PHE A 168 13.43 -1.03 13.49
C PHE A 168 13.98 -0.09 12.42
N GLU A 169 13.43 1.11 12.34
CA GLU A 169 13.88 2.14 11.42
C GLU A 169 15.02 2.93 12.08
N GLU A 170 16.22 2.91 11.49
CA GLU A 170 17.36 3.74 11.88
C GLU A 170 17.82 4.55 10.67
N ASN A 171 17.81 5.88 10.79
CA ASN A 171 18.20 6.80 9.71
C ASN A 171 17.51 6.55 8.35
N GLY A 172 16.26 6.08 8.38
CA GLY A 172 15.48 5.78 7.18
C GLY A 172 15.76 4.40 6.55
N HIS A 173 16.65 3.61 7.14
CA HIS A 173 16.91 2.22 6.77
C HIS A 173 16.25 1.27 7.77
N TRP A 174 15.53 0.26 7.26
CA TRP A 174 15.00 -0.81 8.11
C TRP A 174 16.12 -1.78 8.45
N ILE A 175 16.51 -1.79 9.72
CA ILE A 175 17.51 -2.69 10.28
C ILE A 175 16.75 -3.81 10.98
N LEU A 176 17.04 -5.05 10.59
CA LEU A 176 16.60 -6.23 11.32
C LEU A 176 17.55 -6.43 12.50
N GLU A 177 17.06 -6.19 13.71
CA GLU A 177 17.78 -6.55 14.93
C GLU A 177 17.87 -8.07 14.99
N THR A 178 19.08 -8.58 14.84
CA THR A 178 19.37 -9.96 15.19
C THR A 178 19.65 -9.98 16.69
N SER A 179 18.77 -10.56 17.51
CA SER A 179 19.12 -10.83 18.91
C SER A 179 20.48 -11.53 18.96
N PRO A 180 21.39 -11.15 19.87
CA PRO A 180 22.69 -11.79 19.95
C PRO A 180 22.47 -13.27 20.17
N VAL A 181 23.04 -14.09 19.29
CA VAL A 181 23.09 -15.54 19.46
C VAL A 181 23.71 -15.78 20.83
N LYS A 182 22.96 -16.32 21.79
CA LYS A 182 23.58 -16.92 22.98
C LYS A 182 24.55 -17.97 22.43
N LYS A 183 25.85 -17.71 22.55
CA LYS A 183 26.87 -18.74 22.30
C LYS A 183 26.46 -19.93 23.19
N ALA A 184 26.23 -21.08 22.57
CA ALA A 184 26.20 -22.32 23.32
C ALA A 184 27.54 -22.41 24.06
N ALA A 185 27.50 -22.51 25.38
CA ALA A 185 28.68 -22.84 26.15
C ALA A 185 29.06 -24.27 25.74
N ASN A 186 30.05 -24.38 24.85
CA ASN A 186 30.68 -25.66 24.56
C ASN A 186 31.39 -26.10 25.84
N GLY A 187 30.73 -26.92 26.64
CA GLY A 187 31.39 -27.75 27.63
C GLY A 187 32.07 -28.92 26.91
N MET A 188 33.40 -28.91 26.87
CA MET A 188 34.24 -30.11 27.05
C MET A 188 35.72 -29.73 27.00
N THR A 189 36.38 -29.79 28.14
CA THR A 189 37.81 -30.07 28.22
C THR A 189 37.94 -31.48 28.79
N TRP A 190 38.48 -32.39 27.98
CA TRP A 190 38.95 -33.70 28.40
C TRP A 190 40.43 -33.60 28.82
N SER A 191 40.81 -34.57 29.68
CA SER A 191 42.08 -34.87 30.35
C SER A 191 42.51 -33.93 31.48
#